data_AF-A0A5M9TQP6-F1
#
_entry.id   AF-A0A5M9TQP6-F1
#
_cell.length_a   1.000
_cell.length_b   1.000
_cell.length_c   1.000
_cell.angle_alpha   90.00
_cell.angle_beta   90.00
_cell.angle_gamma   90.00
#
_symmetry.space_group_name_H-M   'P 1'
#
loop_
_entity.id
_entity.type
_entity.pdbx_description
1 polymer ?
#
loop_
_entity_poly.entity_id
_entity_poly.type
_entity_poly.pdbx_seq_one_letter_code
_entity_poly.pdbx_strand_id
1 'polypeptide(L)'
;MIAKTLFENSTQKEQRLLTQLTKKKKDIQVLACNGKESCALIDHTELEPYNLIIGIIRNDKKLCIGRYGDQHFSFPTTDPSTSLTRVWIDVKGQNDCTFHINCSDQYYELSNDDEELEYSNEIMIALLHCPDFIQFSVYDGNLPYRKSSHIFTASRIASDNIRIIAHSMLNQHFPGLSRYLIQLEGDRNEAE
;
A
#
# COMPACT_ATOMS: atom_id res chain seq x y z
N MET A 1 17.87 6.76 5.08
CA MET A 1 18.33 5.85 6.16
C MET A 1 17.07 5.12 6.54
N ILE A 2 16.94 3.83 6.20
CA ILE A 2 15.67 3.10 6.31
C ILE A 2 15.07 3.32 7.71
N ALA A 3 13.85 3.83 7.77
CA ALA A 3 13.12 4.09 9.01
C ALA A 3 13.01 2.79 9.83
N LYS A 4 13.90 2.64 10.82
CA LYS A 4 14.10 1.37 11.56
C LYS A 4 12.81 0.88 12.20
N THR A 5 12.01 1.80 12.70
CA THR A 5 10.71 1.60 13.37
C THR A 5 9.65 0.97 12.46
N LEU A 6 9.66 1.24 11.15
CA LEU A 6 8.75 0.58 10.20
C LEU A 6 9.08 -0.88 9.95
N PHE A 7 10.28 -1.34 10.29
CA PHE A 7 10.72 -2.72 10.10
C PHE A 7 10.90 -3.48 11.43
N GLU A 8 10.58 -2.85 12.55
CA GLU A 8 10.49 -3.52 13.85
C GLU A 8 9.45 -4.65 13.81
N ASN A 9 9.72 -5.70 14.57
CA ASN A 9 8.85 -6.89 14.68
C ASN A 9 8.51 -7.55 13.33
N SER A 10 9.39 -7.43 12.33
CA SER A 10 9.24 -8.15 11.05
C SER A 10 9.16 -9.66 11.30
N THR A 11 8.13 -10.30 10.76
CA THR A 11 7.96 -11.76 10.83
C THR A 11 9.12 -12.48 10.12
N GLN A 12 9.28 -13.78 10.38
CA GLN A 12 10.31 -14.57 9.69
C GLN A 12 10.17 -14.54 8.16
N LYS A 13 8.93 -14.45 7.64
CA LYS A 13 8.67 -14.32 6.20
C LYS A 13 9.12 -12.95 5.68
N GLU A 14 8.81 -11.86 6.38
CA GLU A 14 9.24 -10.51 6.02
C GLU A 14 10.77 -10.35 6.10
N GLN A 15 11.42 -10.96 7.08
CA GLN A 15 12.89 -10.96 7.16
C GLN A 15 13.54 -11.67 5.95
N ARG A 16 12.91 -12.72 5.42
CA ARG A 16 13.36 -13.37 4.17
C ARG A 16 13.18 -12.45 2.97
N LEU A 17 12.05 -11.75 2.87
CA LEU A 17 11.79 -10.77 1.81
C LEU A 17 12.78 -9.60 1.88
N LEU A 18 13.03 -9.05 3.07
CA LEU A 18 14.06 -8.02 3.29
C LEU A 18 15.46 -8.51 2.90
N THR A 19 15.78 -9.78 3.18
CA THR A 19 17.05 -10.38 2.74
C THR A 19 17.12 -10.54 1.22
N GLN A 20 16.00 -10.87 0.57
CA GLN A 20 15.93 -11.00 -0.90
C GLN A 20 16.02 -9.64 -1.58
N LEU A 21 15.34 -8.62 -1.04
CA LEU A 21 15.49 -7.21 -1.37
C LEU A 21 16.98 -6.90 -1.30
N THR A 22 17.59 -6.82 -0.11
CA THR A 22 19.00 -6.43 0.13
C THR A 22 20.07 -7.20 -0.65
N LYS A 23 19.80 -8.43 -1.11
CA LYS A 23 20.72 -9.21 -1.95
C LYS A 23 20.55 -9.01 -3.46
N LYS A 24 19.65 -8.14 -3.93
CA LYS A 24 19.37 -7.90 -5.37
C LYS A 24 18.99 -9.18 -6.13
N LYS A 25 18.34 -10.14 -5.45
CA LYS A 25 18.04 -11.45 -6.04
C LYS A 25 16.68 -11.52 -6.73
N LYS A 26 15.77 -10.61 -6.38
CA LYS A 26 14.39 -10.55 -6.85
C LYS A 26 13.93 -9.10 -6.90
N ASP A 27 12.93 -8.85 -7.73
CA ASP A 27 12.17 -7.60 -7.76
C ASP A 27 11.16 -7.61 -6.60
N ILE A 28 11.69 -7.25 -5.41
CA ILE A 28 10.91 -7.08 -4.20
C ILE A 28 10.76 -5.59 -3.95
N GLN A 29 9.55 -5.17 -3.63
CA GLN A 29 9.25 -3.81 -3.19
C GLN A 29 8.60 -3.87 -1.82
N VAL A 30 8.69 -2.79 -1.05
CA VAL A 30 7.94 -2.66 0.19
C VAL A 30 7.36 -1.28 0.34
N LEU A 31 6.07 -1.25 0.69
CA LEU A 31 5.33 -0.05 1.08
C LEU A 31 4.96 -0.21 2.55
N ALA A 32 5.36 0.72 3.40
CA ALA A 32 5.15 0.63 4.83
C ALA A 32 4.63 1.95 5.40
N CYS A 33 3.73 1.86 6.36
CA CYS A 33 3.26 3.00 7.13
C CYS A 33 2.78 2.55 8.51
N ASN A 34 2.98 3.40 9.52
CA ASN A 34 2.40 3.23 10.85
C ASN A 34 1.52 4.43 11.26
N GLY A 35 1.19 5.33 10.33
CA GLY A 35 0.40 6.52 10.59
C GLY A 35 1.18 7.70 11.18
N LYS A 36 2.47 7.54 11.47
CA LYS A 36 3.40 8.62 11.85
C LYS A 36 4.53 8.81 10.87
N GLU A 37 4.95 7.71 10.24
CA GLU A 37 5.98 7.65 9.22
C GLU A 37 5.52 6.70 8.11
N SER A 38 6.12 6.89 6.94
CA SER A 38 5.90 6.09 5.75
C SER A 38 7.22 5.81 5.06
N CYS A 39 7.31 4.67 4.39
CA CYS A 39 8.49 4.28 3.62
C CYS A 39 8.04 3.51 2.39
N ALA A 40 8.67 3.81 1.26
CA ALA A 40 8.59 3.01 0.05
C ALA A 40 10.02 2.64 -0.36
N LEU A 41 10.30 1.34 -0.46
CA LEU A 41 11.57 0.84 -0.99
C LEU A 41 11.29 0.08 -2.29
N ILE A 42 11.90 0.54 -3.39
CA ILE A 42 11.88 -0.13 -4.70
C ILE A 42 13.32 -0.24 -5.15
N ASP A 43 13.75 -1.43 -5.59
CA ASP A 43 15.13 -1.66 -6.05
C ASP A 43 16.21 -1.09 -5.11
N HIS A 44 16.04 -1.30 -3.80
CA HIS A 44 16.93 -0.80 -2.72
C HIS A 44 16.96 0.71 -2.53
N THR A 45 16.18 1.43 -3.32
CA THR A 45 16.10 2.87 -3.24
C THR A 45 14.93 3.22 -2.34
N GLU A 46 15.24 3.96 -1.28
CA GLU A 46 14.22 4.61 -0.47
C GLU A 46 13.68 5.80 -1.25
N LEU A 47 12.37 5.79 -1.46
CA LEU A 47 11.67 6.80 -2.23
C LEU A 47 11.00 7.80 -1.29
N GLU A 48 10.94 9.06 -1.72
CA GLU A 48 10.13 10.10 -1.08
C GLU A 48 8.84 10.30 -1.88
N PRO A 49 7.72 9.67 -1.48
CA PRO A 49 6.47 9.84 -2.19
C PRO A 49 5.79 11.17 -1.85
N TYR A 50 5.11 11.75 -2.84
CA TYR A 50 4.09 12.76 -2.59
C TYR A 50 2.91 12.15 -1.87
N ASN A 51 2.44 11.00 -2.35
CA ASN A 51 1.37 10.24 -1.71
C ASN A 51 1.78 8.76 -1.63
N LEU A 52 1.60 8.17 -0.46
CA LEU A 52 1.58 6.73 -0.27
C LEU A 52 0.25 6.41 0.42
N ILE A 53 -0.63 5.64 -0.22
CA ILE A 53 -1.91 5.24 0.37
C ILE A 53 -2.02 3.73 0.31
N ILE A 54 -2.28 3.09 1.45
CA ILE A 54 -2.49 1.65 1.57
C ILE A 54 -3.87 1.41 2.18
N GLY A 55 -4.81 0.95 1.38
CA GLY A 55 -6.13 0.47 1.77
C GLY A 55 -6.16 -1.04 1.87
N ILE A 56 -6.63 -1.57 2.99
CA ILE A 56 -6.78 -2.99 3.29
C ILE A 56 -8.19 -3.25 3.84
N ILE A 57 -8.87 -4.23 3.27
CA ILE A 57 -10.09 -4.83 3.79
C ILE A 57 -9.85 -6.33 3.92
N ARG A 58 -10.06 -6.87 5.11
CA ARG A 58 -9.96 -8.31 5.39
C ARG A 58 -10.86 -8.68 6.54
N ASN A 59 -11.80 -9.61 6.30
CA ASN A 59 -12.84 -9.96 7.28
C ASN A 59 -13.54 -8.67 7.77
N ASP A 60 -13.64 -8.48 9.09
CA ASP A 60 -14.22 -7.27 9.69
C ASP A 60 -13.23 -6.09 9.84
N LYS A 61 -11.98 -6.26 9.41
CA LYS A 61 -10.96 -5.22 9.51
C LYS A 61 -10.89 -4.40 8.24
N LYS A 62 -10.85 -3.09 8.44
CA LYS A 62 -10.79 -2.09 7.37
C LYS A 62 -9.88 -0.96 7.79
N LEU A 63 -8.80 -0.76 7.04
CA LEU A 63 -7.79 0.24 7.33
C LEU A 63 -7.33 0.90 6.03
N CYS A 64 -7.27 2.22 6.00
CA CYS A 64 -6.62 3.00 4.96
C CYS A 64 -5.60 3.92 5.63
N ILE A 65 -4.32 3.67 5.40
CA ILE A 65 -3.22 4.32 6.10
C ILE A 65 -2.19 4.83 5.09
N GLY A 66 -1.46 5.89 5.42
CA GLY A 66 -0.48 6.40 4.50
C GLY A 66 0.04 7.79 4.78
N ARG A 67 0.58 8.39 3.73
CA ARG A 67 0.98 9.79 3.62
C ARG A 67 0.23 10.43 2.46
N TYR A 68 -0.29 11.63 2.68
CA TYR A 68 -0.92 12.45 1.66
C TYR A 68 -0.36 13.87 1.75
N GLY A 69 0.37 14.30 0.71
CA GLY A 69 1.22 15.48 0.78
C GLY A 69 2.29 15.32 1.87
N ASP A 70 2.27 16.18 2.88
CA ASP A 70 3.24 16.16 3.99
C ASP A 70 2.70 15.53 5.28
N GLN A 71 1.45 15.05 5.26
CA GLN A 71 0.78 14.52 6.45
C GLN A 71 0.65 13.00 6.40
N HIS A 72 0.85 12.36 7.55
CA HIS A 72 0.57 10.94 7.73
C HIS A 72 -0.83 10.75 8.31
N PHE A 73 -1.50 9.68 7.91
CA PHE A 73 -2.89 9.46 8.29
C PHE A 73 -3.24 7.98 8.48
N SER A 74 -4.34 7.75 9.19
CA SER A 74 -5.01 6.46 9.34
C SER A 74 -6.53 6.68 9.35
N PHE A 75 -7.25 5.89 8.56
CA PHE A 75 -8.69 6.01 8.32
C PHE A 75 -9.37 4.63 8.26
N PRO A 76 -10.48 4.39 8.97
CA PRO A 76 -11.07 5.27 9.98
C PRO A 76 -10.13 5.46 11.17
N THR A 77 -10.26 6.59 11.87
CA THR A 77 -9.42 6.95 13.01
C THR A 77 -9.81 6.13 14.25
N THR A 78 -9.65 4.81 14.20
CA THR A 78 -9.93 3.91 15.31
C THR A 78 -8.62 3.55 16.00
N ASP A 79 -8.35 4.24 17.11
CA ASP A 79 -7.26 4.05 18.08
C ASP A 79 -5.84 4.53 17.64
N PRO A 80 -5.13 5.36 18.44
CA PRO A 80 -3.79 5.89 18.11
C PRO A 80 -2.65 4.86 18.22
N SER A 81 -2.95 3.59 18.54
CA SER A 81 -1.98 2.50 18.48
C SER A 81 -1.71 2.13 17.02
N THR A 82 -1.05 3.06 16.32
CA THR A 82 -0.35 2.96 15.04
C THR A 82 -0.20 1.52 14.54
N SER A 83 -1.18 1.06 13.76
CA SER A 83 -1.19 -0.25 13.14
C SER A 83 -0.13 -0.28 12.06
N LEU A 84 1.04 -0.79 12.43
CA LEU A 84 2.12 -1.01 11.49
C LEU A 84 1.59 -1.86 10.34
N THR A 85 1.64 -1.27 9.16
CA THR A 85 1.17 -1.86 7.92
C THR A 85 2.34 -1.92 6.97
N ARG A 86 2.64 -3.12 6.48
CA ARG A 86 3.68 -3.38 5.47
C ARG A 86 3.06 -4.22 4.36
N VAL A 87 3.21 -3.76 3.14
CA VAL A 87 2.87 -4.49 1.93
C VAL A 87 4.16 -4.73 1.18
N TRP A 88 4.59 -5.98 1.16
CA TRP A 88 5.70 -6.42 0.33
C TRP A 88 5.14 -6.94 -0.98
N ILE A 89 5.72 -6.49 -2.09
CA ILE A 89 5.30 -6.87 -3.43
C ILE A 89 6.45 -7.71 -4.01
N ASP A 90 6.23 -9.02 -4.18
CA ASP A 90 7.15 -9.93 -4.89
C ASP A 90 6.70 -10.01 -6.35
N VAL A 91 7.39 -9.29 -7.24
CA VAL A 91 7.07 -9.24 -8.67
C VAL A 91 7.78 -10.42 -9.36
N LYS A 92 7.00 -11.38 -9.86
CA LYS A 92 7.49 -12.58 -10.55
C LYS A 92 7.27 -12.44 -12.06
N GLY A 93 8.14 -11.67 -12.73
CA GLY A 93 8.05 -11.48 -14.18
C GLY A 93 6.86 -10.61 -14.62
N GLN A 94 6.45 -10.73 -15.88
CA GLN A 94 5.37 -9.89 -16.42
C GLN A 94 3.99 -10.43 -16.00
N ASN A 95 3.29 -9.68 -15.14
CA ASN A 95 1.90 -9.86 -14.71
C ASN A 95 1.62 -10.84 -13.57
N ASP A 96 2.64 -11.41 -12.94
CA ASP A 96 2.45 -12.17 -11.71
C ASP A 96 3.10 -11.45 -10.52
N CYS A 97 2.32 -11.22 -9.48
CA CYS A 97 2.81 -10.61 -8.25
C CYS A 97 2.11 -11.21 -7.04
N THR A 98 2.90 -11.45 -6.01
CA THR A 98 2.42 -11.89 -4.69
C THR A 98 2.52 -10.72 -3.73
N PHE A 99 1.42 -10.37 -3.09
CA PHE A 99 1.39 -9.38 -2.03
C PHE A 99 1.52 -10.07 -0.69
N HIS A 100 2.60 -9.81 0.04
CA HIS A 100 2.76 -10.26 1.41
C HIS A 100 2.43 -9.10 2.34
N ILE A 101 1.34 -9.22 3.09
CA ILE A 101 0.77 -8.12 3.86
C ILE A 101 0.90 -8.43 5.34
N ASN A 102 1.49 -7.51 6.08
CA ASN A 102 1.43 -7.46 7.53
C ASN A 102 0.58 -6.23 7.90
N CYS A 103 -0.55 -6.44 8.56
CA CYS A 103 -1.44 -5.39 9.03
C CYS A 103 -1.77 -5.63 10.49
N SER A 104 -1.32 -4.75 11.38
CA SER A 104 -1.52 -4.90 12.84
C SER A 104 -1.02 -6.25 13.36
N ASP A 105 0.21 -6.61 13.00
CA ASP A 105 0.90 -7.87 13.35
C ASP A 105 0.23 -9.15 12.80
N GLN A 106 -0.75 -9.01 11.91
CA GLN A 106 -1.36 -10.14 11.21
C GLN A 106 -0.81 -10.24 9.80
N TYR A 107 -0.09 -11.33 9.56
CA TYR A 107 0.50 -11.65 8.27
C TYR A 107 -0.43 -12.50 7.40
N TYR A 108 -0.51 -12.19 6.11
CA TYR A 108 -1.18 -12.98 5.08
C TYR A 108 -0.61 -12.69 3.69
N GLU A 109 -0.97 -13.53 2.73
CA GLU A 109 -0.50 -13.44 1.35
C GLU A 109 -1.72 -13.36 0.43
N LEU A 110 -1.60 -12.58 -0.65
CA LEU A 110 -2.58 -12.50 -1.73
C LEU A 110 -1.84 -12.76 -3.03
N SER A 111 -2.31 -13.72 -3.83
CA SER A 111 -1.67 -14.09 -5.09
C SER A 111 -2.69 -14.51 -6.14
N ASN A 112 -2.27 -14.53 -7.40
CA ASN A 112 -3.09 -15.03 -8.51
C ASN A 112 -3.26 -16.57 -8.48
N ASP A 113 -2.42 -17.28 -7.72
CA ASP A 113 -2.32 -18.74 -7.70
C ASP A 113 -3.19 -19.39 -6.61
N ASP A 114 -4.00 -18.61 -5.87
CA ASP A 114 -4.92 -19.16 -4.87
C ASP A 114 -6.08 -19.90 -5.55
N GLU A 115 -5.87 -21.20 -5.80
CA GLU A 115 -6.85 -22.14 -6.39
C GLU A 115 -8.07 -22.40 -5.47
N GLU A 116 -8.04 -21.95 -4.21
CA GLU A 116 -9.15 -22.10 -3.28
C GLU A 116 -10.30 -21.11 -3.58
N LEU A 117 -11.33 -21.62 -4.25
CA LEU A 117 -12.58 -20.95 -4.68
C LEU A 117 -13.46 -20.38 -3.55
N GLU A 118 -13.04 -20.39 -2.28
CA GLU A 118 -13.82 -19.77 -1.19
C GLU A 118 -13.74 -18.25 -1.32
N TYR A 119 -14.81 -17.59 -1.76
CA TYR A 119 -14.90 -16.13 -1.89
C TYR A 119 -14.28 -15.43 -0.68
N SER A 120 -13.10 -14.82 -0.85
CA SER A 120 -12.52 -13.95 0.17
C SER A 120 -12.93 -12.51 -0.16
N ASN A 121 -13.57 -11.83 0.79
CA ASN A 121 -13.92 -10.41 0.64
C ASN A 121 -12.69 -9.51 0.86
N GLU A 122 -11.50 -10.03 0.56
CA GLU A 122 -10.23 -9.37 0.81
C GLU A 122 -9.92 -8.39 -0.31
N ILE A 123 -9.54 -7.18 0.07
CA ILE A 123 -9.19 -6.12 -0.87
C ILE A 123 -7.92 -5.47 -0.38
N MET A 124 -6.97 -5.29 -1.29
CA MET A 124 -5.79 -4.48 -1.07
C MET A 124 -5.70 -3.47 -2.19
N ILE A 125 -5.53 -2.20 -1.85
CA ILE A 125 -5.32 -1.10 -2.79
C ILE A 125 -4.12 -0.32 -2.28
N ALA A 126 -3.04 -0.26 -3.05
CA ALA A 126 -1.88 0.55 -2.74
C ALA A 126 -1.57 1.53 -3.87
N LEU A 127 -1.48 2.81 -3.53
CA LEU A 127 -1.07 3.89 -4.42
C LEU A 127 0.24 4.47 -3.92
N LEU A 128 1.28 4.43 -4.75
CA LEU A 128 2.54 5.12 -4.53
C LEU A 128 2.70 6.16 -5.65
N HIS A 129 2.67 7.44 -5.28
CA HIS A 129 2.83 8.56 -6.20
C HIS A 129 4.11 9.30 -5.85
N CYS A 130 5.08 9.20 -6.76
CA CYS A 130 6.38 9.87 -6.68
C CYS A 130 6.47 10.97 -7.76
N PRO A 131 7.47 11.85 -7.72
CA PRO A 131 7.64 12.92 -8.71
C PRO A 131 7.69 12.43 -10.16
N ASP A 132 8.35 11.30 -10.40
CA ASP A 132 8.66 10.81 -11.75
C ASP A 132 7.75 9.67 -12.22
N PHE A 133 7.00 9.05 -11.31
CA PHE A 133 6.18 7.90 -11.64
C PHE A 133 5.03 7.70 -10.65
N ILE A 134 4.07 6.89 -11.07
CA ILE A 134 3.05 6.34 -10.20
C ILE A 134 3.08 4.82 -10.27
N GLN A 135 2.85 4.21 -9.11
CA GLN A 135 2.63 2.81 -8.96
C GLN A 135 1.27 2.58 -8.31
N PHE A 136 0.50 1.67 -8.88
CA PHE A 136 -0.80 1.28 -8.39
C PHE A 136 -0.88 -0.24 -8.33
N SER A 137 -1.02 -0.77 -7.13
CA SER A 137 -1.21 -2.19 -6.87
C SER A 137 -2.62 -2.42 -6.34
N VAL A 138 -3.32 -3.42 -6.88
CA VAL A 138 -4.65 -3.79 -6.40
C VAL A 138 -4.82 -5.30 -6.40
N TYR A 139 -5.48 -5.80 -5.36
CA TYR A 139 -6.07 -7.12 -5.31
C TYR A 139 -7.53 -6.97 -4.88
N ASP A 140 -8.44 -7.66 -5.57
CA ASP A 140 -9.85 -7.71 -5.22
C ASP A 140 -10.35 -9.17 -5.27
N GLY A 141 -10.53 -9.75 -4.08
CA GLY A 141 -10.99 -11.12 -3.89
C GLY A 141 -12.44 -11.37 -4.32
N ASN A 142 -13.22 -10.30 -4.56
CA ASN A 142 -14.59 -10.40 -5.07
C ASN A 142 -14.63 -10.69 -6.59
N LEU A 143 -13.52 -10.52 -7.30
CA LEU A 143 -13.47 -10.75 -8.74
C LEU A 143 -13.39 -12.24 -9.07
N PRO A 144 -14.10 -12.73 -10.12
CA PRO A 144 -14.11 -14.15 -10.51
C PRO A 144 -12.75 -14.76 -10.84
N TYR A 145 -11.72 -13.95 -11.09
CA TYR A 145 -10.36 -14.37 -11.42
C TYR A 145 -9.28 -13.83 -10.47
N ARG A 146 -9.67 -13.32 -9.28
CA ARG A 146 -8.79 -12.83 -8.18
C ARG A 146 -7.43 -12.31 -8.64
N LYS A 147 -7.46 -11.34 -9.55
CA LYS A 147 -6.24 -10.85 -10.18
C LYS A 147 -5.63 -9.76 -9.32
N SER A 148 -4.43 -10.02 -8.83
CA SER A 148 -3.46 -9.00 -8.51
C SER A 148 -3.13 -8.22 -9.77
N SER A 149 -3.31 -6.90 -9.74
CA SER A 149 -2.83 -5.99 -10.76
C SER A 149 -1.77 -5.10 -10.13
N HIS A 150 -0.68 -4.92 -10.86
CA HIS A 150 0.43 -4.06 -10.46
C HIS A 150 0.83 -3.24 -11.69
N ILE A 151 0.53 -1.94 -11.64
CA ILE A 151 0.75 -1.01 -12.74
C ILE A 151 1.82 -0.02 -12.30
N PHE A 152 2.82 0.16 -13.14
CA PHE A 152 3.87 1.16 -12.99
C PHE A 152 3.92 2.02 -14.26
N THR A 153 3.95 3.34 -14.11
CA THR A 153 4.11 4.24 -15.27
C THR A 153 4.74 5.57 -14.91
N ALA A 154 5.60 6.05 -15.80
CA ALA A 154 6.16 7.40 -15.77
C ALA A 154 5.41 8.37 -16.71
N SER A 155 4.39 7.91 -17.44
CA SER A 155 3.60 8.77 -18.32
C SER A 155 2.68 9.67 -17.49
N ARG A 156 2.80 11.00 -17.67
CA ARG A 156 1.98 11.99 -16.95
C ARG A 156 0.48 11.77 -17.15
N ILE A 157 0.05 11.57 -18.40
CA ILE A 157 -1.37 11.34 -18.73
C ILE A 157 -1.88 10.06 -18.05
N ALA A 158 -1.10 8.98 -18.10
CA ALA A 158 -1.47 7.74 -17.44
C ALA A 158 -1.47 7.89 -15.92
N SER A 159 -0.52 8.66 -15.37
CA SER A 159 -0.42 8.94 -13.94
C SER A 159 -1.67 9.64 -13.40
N ASP A 160 -2.15 10.67 -14.09
CA ASP A 160 -3.37 11.39 -13.73
C ASP A 160 -4.59 10.46 -13.71
N ASN A 161 -4.73 9.62 -14.74
CA ASN A 161 -5.82 8.66 -14.81
C ASN A 161 -5.75 7.60 -13.71
N ILE A 162 -4.57 7.04 -13.44
CA ILE A 162 -4.37 6.06 -12.38
C ILE A 162 -4.70 6.66 -11.02
N ARG A 163 -4.27 7.90 -10.76
CA ARG A 163 -4.59 8.61 -9.53
C ARG A 163 -6.11 8.77 -9.35
N ILE A 164 -6.83 9.20 -10.39
CA ILE A 164 -8.29 9.32 -10.36
C ILE A 164 -8.94 7.96 -10.05
N ILE A 165 -8.50 6.90 -10.74
CA ILE A 165 -9.01 5.53 -10.54
C ILE A 165 -8.75 5.07 -9.10
N ALA A 166 -7.52 5.21 -8.62
CA ALA A 166 -7.12 4.80 -7.28
C ALA A 166 -7.93 5.51 -6.20
N HIS A 167 -8.06 6.85 -6.28
CA HIS A 167 -8.88 7.61 -5.34
C HIS A 167 -10.37 7.24 -5.42
N SER A 168 -10.91 6.98 -6.62
CA SER A 168 -12.29 6.52 -6.78
C SER A 168 -12.51 5.17 -6.11
N MET A 169 -11.63 4.19 -6.35
CA MET A 169 -11.70 2.86 -5.74
C MET A 169 -11.55 2.94 -4.21
N LEU A 170 -10.55 3.70 -3.73
CA LEU A 170 -10.34 3.93 -2.32
C LEU A 170 -11.58 4.56 -1.68
N ASN A 171 -12.24 5.54 -2.30
CA ASN A 171 -13.44 6.16 -1.71
C ASN A 171 -14.68 5.27 -1.77
N GLN A 172 -14.81 4.40 -2.79
CA GLN A 172 -15.86 3.37 -2.83
C GLN A 172 -15.71 2.39 -1.67
N HIS A 173 -14.48 1.92 -1.45
CA HIS A 173 -14.19 0.99 -0.37
C HIS A 173 -14.13 1.67 0.98
N PHE A 174 -13.70 2.92 1.09
CA PHE A 174 -13.56 3.71 2.34
C PHE A 174 -14.37 5.01 2.23
N PRO A 175 -15.71 4.95 2.39
CA PRO A 175 -16.56 6.13 2.26
C PRO A 175 -16.14 7.25 3.21
N GLY A 176 -15.99 8.46 2.68
CA GLY A 176 -15.57 9.64 3.44
C GLY A 176 -14.07 9.90 3.42
N LEU A 177 -13.26 8.96 2.92
CA LEU A 177 -11.81 9.14 2.79
C LEU A 177 -11.46 10.39 1.98
N SER A 178 -12.11 10.62 0.82
CA SER A 178 -11.79 11.79 0.00
C SER A 178 -12.00 13.11 0.74
N ARG A 179 -13.08 13.23 1.52
CA ARG A 179 -13.34 14.44 2.32
C ARG A 179 -12.28 14.59 3.40
N TYR A 180 -11.90 13.49 4.05
CA TYR A 180 -10.86 13.47 5.07
C TYR A 180 -9.50 13.91 4.51
N LEU A 181 -9.10 13.40 3.33
CA LEU A 181 -7.85 13.81 2.69
C LEU A 181 -7.83 15.30 2.31
N ILE A 182 -8.96 15.85 1.85
CA ILE A 182 -9.10 17.29 1.58
C ILE A 182 -8.97 18.11 2.87
N GLN A 183 -9.50 17.63 4.00
CA GLN A 183 -9.36 18.31 5.29
C GLN A 183 -7.91 18.33 5.76
N LEU A 184 -7.15 17.24 5.58
CA LEU A 184 -5.71 17.21 5.87
C LEU A 184 -4.94 18.27 5.06
N GLU A 185 -5.30 18.49 3.78
CA GLU A 185 -4.75 19.59 2.98
C GLU A 185 -5.21 20.96 3.47
N GLY A 186 -6.48 21.10 3.86
CA GLY A 186 -7.09 22.36 4.31
C GLY A 186 -6.51 22.87 5.64
N ASP A 187 -6.30 21.97 6.62
CA ASP A 187 -5.72 22.28 7.93
C ASP A 187 -4.30 22.87 7.82
N ARG A 188 -3.61 22.64 6.70
CA ARG A 188 -2.32 23.26 6.38
C ARG A 188 -2.44 24.76 6.08
N ASN A 189 -3.47 25.17 5.36
CA ASN A 189 -3.63 26.55 4.91
C ASN A 189 -4.07 27.50 6.03
N GLU A 190 -4.57 26.97 7.16
CA GLU A 190 -4.93 27.77 8.34
C GLU A 190 -3.80 27.88 9.38
N ALA A 191 -2.73 27.08 9.23
CA ALA A 191 -1.59 27.03 10.16
C ALA A 191 -0.33 27.79 9.67
N GLU A 192 -0.39 28.39 8.48
CA GLU A 192 0.62 29.32 7.91
C GLU A 192 0.19 30.79 8.10
#